data_AF-A0A9D5THX4-F1
#
_entry.id   AF-A0A9D5THX4-F1
#
_cell.length_a   1.000
_cell.length_b   1.000
_cell.length_c   1.000
_cell.angle_alpha   90.00
_cell.angle_beta   90.00
_cell.angle_gamma   90.00
#
_symmetry.space_group_name_H-M   'P 1'
#
loop_
_entity.id
_entity.type
_entity.pdbx_description
1 polymer ?
#
loop_
_entity_poly.entity_id
_entity_poly.type
_entity_poly.pdbx_seq_one_letter_code
_entity_poly.pdbx_strand_id
1 'polypeptide(L)'
;MFRNIGKKIKVLALIIFIIETAAAVITGISMMAVDEFLIPSGFLVLVAGPVVAWISSWFMYGFGEIIDKLTAIEKNTRGEQSAPIQPQAPVQQPIQQQVPSERIQRIENLHAQGLISEDEYQQAISNCK
;
A
#
# COMPACT_ATOMS: atom_id res chain seq x y z
N MET A 1 -12.64 12.57 1.50
CA MET A 1 -13.54 11.42 1.22
C MET A 1 -12.76 10.11 1.02
N PHE A 2 -11.72 10.07 0.18
CA PHE A 2 -10.91 8.86 -0.10
C PHE A 2 -9.75 8.57 0.87
N ARG A 3 -9.61 9.31 1.98
CA ARG A 3 -8.62 8.98 3.01
C ARG A 3 -9.02 7.67 3.71
N ASN A 4 -8.05 6.79 3.92
CA ASN A 4 -8.21 5.51 4.62
C ASN A 4 -9.26 4.58 3.96
N ILE A 5 -9.20 4.46 2.63
CA ILE A 5 -10.17 3.66 1.87
C ILE A 5 -10.11 2.17 2.24
N GLY A 6 -8.93 1.60 2.53
CA GLY A 6 -8.82 0.20 2.94
C GLY A 6 -9.49 -0.08 4.28
N LYS A 7 -9.33 0.80 5.28
CA LYS A 7 -10.10 0.72 6.54
C LYS A 7 -11.62 0.73 6.31
N LYS A 8 -12.12 1.55 5.39
CA LYS A 8 -13.56 1.60 5.06
C LYS A 8 -14.04 0.31 4.38
N ILE A 9 -13.24 -0.25 3.48
CA ILE A 9 -13.55 -1.53 2.80
C ILE A 9 -13.62 -2.68 3.82
N LYS A 10 -12.68 -2.73 4.78
CA LYS A 10 -12.70 -3.72 5.87
C LYS A 10 -13.97 -3.63 6.72
N VAL A 11 -14.39 -2.42 7.07
CA VAL A 11 -15.65 -2.21 7.81
C VAL A 11 -16.86 -2.58 6.97
N LEU A 12 -16.83 -2.26 5.67
CA LEU A 12 -17.91 -2.63 4.75
C LEU A 12 -18.04 -4.15 4.62
N ALA A 13 -16.92 -4.88 4.58
CA ALA A 13 -16.93 -6.34 4.57
C ALA A 13 -17.70 -6.92 5.78
N LEU A 14 -17.47 -6.36 6.97
CA LEU A 14 -18.21 -6.76 8.18
C LEU A 14 -19.71 -6.45 8.07
N ILE A 15 -20.07 -5.28 7.55
CA ILE A 15 -21.49 -4.89 7.40
C ILE A 15 -22.18 -5.82 6.39
N ILE A 16 -21.55 -6.10 5.26
CA ILE A 16 -22.06 -7.01 4.24
C ILE A 16 -22.22 -8.41 4.82
N PHE A 17 -21.24 -8.91 5.57
CA PHE A 17 -21.33 -10.20 6.25
C PHE A 17 -22.59 -10.34 7.12
N ILE A 18 -22.86 -9.33 7.94
CA ILE A 18 -24.02 -9.32 8.84
C ILE A 18 -25.33 -9.33 8.02
N ILE A 19 -25.40 -8.51 6.97
CA ILE A 19 -26.58 -8.41 6.11
C ILE A 19 -26.82 -9.71 5.35
N GLU A 20 -25.78 -10.28 4.73
CA GLU A 20 -25.87 -11.55 3.99
C GLU A 20 -26.27 -12.70 4.91
N THR A 21 -25.69 -12.77 6.11
CA THR A 21 -26.04 -13.79 7.10
C THR A 21 -27.49 -13.65 7.55
N ALA A 22 -27.95 -12.44 7.86
CA ALA A 22 -29.34 -12.19 8.25
C ALA A 22 -30.31 -12.53 7.12
N ALA A 23 -30.00 -12.14 5.89
CA ALA A 23 -30.79 -12.46 4.71
C ALA A 23 -30.87 -13.97 4.46
N ALA A 24 -29.76 -14.71 4.63
CA ALA A 24 -29.73 -16.16 4.49
C ALA A 24 -30.61 -16.86 5.53
N VAL A 25 -30.58 -16.41 6.80
CA VAL A 25 -31.43 -16.96 7.86
C VAL A 25 -32.91 -16.72 7.56
N ILE A 26 -33.28 -15.49 7.20
CA ILE A 26 -34.67 -15.13 6.88
C ILE A 26 -35.16 -15.95 5.68
N THR A 27 -34.33 -16.05 4.64
CA THR A 27 -34.66 -16.80 3.42
C THR A 27 -34.81 -18.30 3.71
N GLY A 28 -33.88 -18.89 4.45
CA GLY A 28 -33.92 -20.31 4.82
C GLY A 28 -35.18 -20.66 5.62
N ILE A 29 -35.52 -19.86 6.63
CA ILE A 29 -36.75 -20.06 7.43
C ILE A 29 -37.99 -19.86 6.56
N SER A 30 -38.01 -18.83 5.71
CA SER A 30 -39.16 -18.54 4.85
C SER A 30 -39.42 -19.68 3.86
N MET A 31 -38.37 -20.28 3.29
CA MET A 31 -38.51 -21.44 2.39
C MET A 31 -39.12 -22.65 3.11
N MET A 32 -38.68 -22.93 4.34
CA MET A 32 -39.23 -24.04 5.14
C MET A 32 -40.70 -23.82 5.52
N ALA A 33 -41.12 -22.57 5.69
CA ALA A 33 -42.49 -22.23 6.09
C ALA A 33 -43.49 -22.28 4.93
N VAL A 34 -43.02 -22.23 3.68
CA VAL A 34 -43.88 -22.19 2.48
C VAL A 34 -44.29 -23.58 2.02
N ASP A 35 -43.35 -24.53 1.97
CA ASP A 35 -43.59 -25.87 1.43
C ASP A 35 -42.67 -26.90 2.11
N GLU A 36 -43.22 -28.05 2.50
CA GLU A 36 -42.47 -29.16 3.08
C GLU A 36 -41.38 -29.68 2.15
N PHE A 37 -41.60 -29.62 0.83
CA PHE A 37 -40.59 -30.03 -0.16
C PHE A 37 -39.36 -29.09 -0.18
N LEU A 38 -39.52 -27.85 0.29
CA LEU A 38 -38.44 -26.86 0.39
C LEU A 38 -37.69 -26.93 1.73
N ILE A 39 -38.09 -27.80 2.66
CA ILE A 39 -37.39 -27.93 3.94
C ILE A 39 -35.89 -28.27 3.76
N PRO A 40 -35.50 -29.23 2.91
CA PRO A 40 -34.08 -29.56 2.71
C PRO A 40 -33.28 -28.41 2.10
N SER A 41 -33.87 -27.67 1.15
CA SER A 41 -33.21 -26.54 0.50
C SER A 41 -33.12 -25.32 1.42
N GLY A 42 -34.16 -25.04 2.20
CA GLY A 42 -34.13 -24.03 3.24
C GLY A 42 -33.06 -24.31 4.29
N PHE A 43 -32.87 -25.58 4.69
CA PHE A 43 -31.82 -25.97 5.63
C PHE A 43 -30.44 -25.78 5.03
N LEU A 44 -30.27 -26.16 3.76
CA LEU A 44 -29.04 -25.95 3.03
C LEU A 44 -28.69 -24.45 2.95
N VAL A 45 -29.65 -23.58 2.65
CA VAL A 45 -29.43 -22.11 2.62
C VAL A 45 -29.03 -21.58 3.99
N LEU A 46 -29.65 -22.09 5.06
CA LEU A 46 -29.37 -21.65 6.44
C LEU A 46 -27.94 -21.99 6.89
N VAL A 47 -27.37 -23.10 6.39
CA VAL A 47 -25.99 -23.51 6.68
C VAL A 47 -25.00 -22.92 5.66
N ALA A 48 -25.30 -23.03 4.37
CA ALA A 48 -24.40 -22.59 3.30
C ALA A 48 -24.31 -21.06 3.20
N GLY A 49 -25.39 -20.33 3.49
CA GLY A 49 -25.43 -18.87 3.43
C GLY A 49 -24.36 -18.21 4.32
N PRO A 50 -24.31 -18.51 5.63
CA PRO A 50 -23.25 -18.01 6.51
C PRO A 50 -21.84 -18.42 6.07
N VAL A 51 -21.66 -19.62 5.52
CA VAL A 51 -20.36 -20.10 5.00
C VAL A 51 -19.93 -19.27 3.79
N VAL A 52 -20.84 -19.00 2.86
CA VAL A 52 -20.58 -18.16 1.69
C VAL A 52 -20.27 -16.72 2.12
N ALA A 53 -21.06 -16.16 3.05
CA ALA A 53 -20.84 -14.82 3.58
C ALA A 53 -19.47 -14.72 4.30
N TRP A 54 -19.06 -15.77 5.02
CA TRP A 54 -17.77 -15.81 5.70
C TRP A 54 -16.60 -15.81 4.70
N ILE A 55 -16.71 -16.61 3.64
CA ILE A 55 -15.70 -16.65 2.57
C ILE A 55 -15.66 -15.31 1.81
N SER A 56 -16.81 -14.73 1.46
CA SER A 56 -16.88 -13.43 0.78
C SER A 56 -16.20 -12.32 1.60
N SER A 57 -16.40 -12.35 2.91
CA SER A 57 -15.78 -11.42 3.87
C SER A 57 -14.26 -11.47 3.86
N TRP A 58 -13.68 -12.65 3.69
CA TRP A 58 -12.22 -12.80 3.59
C TRP A 58 -11.63 -12.10 2.37
N PHE A 59 -12.28 -12.27 1.21
CA PHE A 59 -11.84 -11.59 -0.01
C PHE A 59 -11.96 -10.07 0.15
N MET A 60 -13.09 -9.59 0.65
CA MET A 60 -13.33 -8.15 0.78
C MET A 60 -12.42 -7.50 1.82
N TYR A 61 -12.18 -8.16 2.95
CA TYR A 61 -11.18 -7.75 3.93
C TYR A 61 -9.77 -7.74 3.32
N GLY A 62 -9.41 -8.79 2.58
CA GLY A 62 -8.14 -8.92 1.87
C GLY A 62 -7.91 -7.79 0.87
N PHE A 63 -8.93 -7.43 0.09
CA PHE A 63 -8.88 -6.25 -0.79
C PHE A 63 -8.62 -4.97 -0.01
N GLY A 64 -9.29 -4.77 1.13
CA GLY A 64 -9.02 -3.63 2.00
C GLY A 64 -7.57 -3.57 2.50
N GLU A 65 -6.99 -4.71 2.85
CA GLU A 65 -5.58 -4.80 3.29
C GLU A 65 -4.59 -4.52 2.15
N ILE A 66 -4.85 -5.06 0.95
CA ILE A 66 -4.01 -4.81 -0.23
C ILE A 66 -3.99 -3.33 -0.56
N ILE A 67 -5.15 -2.66 -0.54
CA ILE A 67 -5.23 -1.23 -0.84
C ILE A 67 -4.49 -0.40 0.23
N ASP A 68 -4.65 -0.72 1.51
CA ASP A 68 -3.91 -0.02 2.57
C ASP A 68 -2.39 -0.15 2.38
N LYS A 69 -1.88 -1.35 2.04
CA LYS A 69 -0.46 -1.57 1.75
C LYS A 69 0.00 -0.84 0.49
N LEU A 70 -0.82 -0.83 -0.56
CA LEU A 70 -0.51 -0.14 -1.82
C LEU A 70 -0.44 1.38 -1.62
N THR A 71 -1.37 1.96 -0.86
CA THR A 71 -1.31 3.39 -0.49
C THR A 71 -0.08 3.72 0.36
N ALA A 72 0.34 2.81 1.25
CA ALA A 72 1.58 3.01 2.01
C ALA A 72 2.83 2.99 1.10
N ILE A 73 2.89 2.09 0.13
CA ILE A 73 3.95 2.05 -0.89
C ILE A 73 3.92 3.33 -1.73
N GLU A 74 2.76 3.73 -2.25
CA GLU A 74 2.60 4.97 -3.01
C GLU A 74 3.10 6.17 -2.21
N LYS A 75 2.73 6.30 -0.94
CA LYS A 75 3.19 7.38 -0.08
C LYS A 75 4.71 7.37 0.11
N ASN A 76 5.32 6.20 0.31
CA ASN A 76 6.77 6.07 0.48
C ASN A 76 7.52 6.35 -0.84
N THR A 77 7.10 5.75 -1.95
CA THR A 77 7.72 5.95 -3.27
C THR A 77 7.52 7.36 -3.81
N ARG A 78 6.38 8.01 -3.51
CA ARG A 78 6.08 9.39 -3.94
C ARG A 78 6.77 10.44 -3.07
N GLY A 79 7.02 10.14 -1.79
CA GLY A 79 7.90 10.92 -0.92
C GLY A 79 9.37 10.76 -1.30
N GLU A 80 9.74 9.61 -1.87
CA GLU A 80 11.08 9.36 -2.37
C GLU A 80 11.29 9.79 -3.82
N GLN A 81 10.27 10.11 -4.63
CA GLN A 81 10.45 10.58 -6.02
C GLN A 81 11.00 12.02 -6.19
N SER A 82 11.57 12.60 -5.13
CA SER A 82 12.65 13.60 -5.25
C SER A 82 14.05 12.96 -5.30
N ALA A 83 14.13 11.63 -5.35
CA ALA A 83 15.33 10.81 -5.53
C ALA A 83 14.97 9.49 -6.25
N PRO A 84 15.59 9.18 -7.41
CA PRO A 84 15.20 8.02 -8.21
C PRO A 84 15.62 6.68 -7.56
N ILE A 85 14.84 5.64 -7.88
CA ILE A 85 14.95 4.24 -7.46
C ILE A 85 16.37 3.67 -7.66
N GLN A 86 16.89 2.93 -6.66
CA GLN A 86 17.88 1.87 -6.87
C GLN A 86 17.31 0.53 -6.38
N PRO A 87 17.32 -0.54 -7.20
CA PRO A 87 17.26 -1.92 -6.71
C PRO A 87 18.64 -2.38 -6.21
N GLN A 88 18.67 -2.88 -4.97
CA GLN A 88 19.55 -3.95 -4.45
C GLN A 88 21.09 -3.75 -4.47
N ALA A 89 21.65 -3.60 -3.26
CA ALA A 89 23.06 -3.73 -2.84
C ALA A 89 24.09 -2.76 -3.49
N PRO A 90 25.15 -2.37 -2.76
CA PRO A 90 25.67 -1.01 -2.75
C PRO A 90 26.67 -0.74 -3.88
N VAL A 91 26.22 -0.23 -5.03
CA VAL A 91 27.13 0.31 -6.05
C VAL A 91 26.49 1.48 -6.84
N GLN A 92 27.08 2.68 -6.64
CA GLN A 92 27.21 3.85 -7.54
C GLN A 92 26.11 4.96 -7.62
N GLN A 93 26.56 6.19 -7.33
CA GLN A 93 26.02 7.52 -7.77
C GLN A 93 26.42 7.79 -9.25
N PRO A 94 26.07 8.89 -9.97
CA PRO A 94 25.19 10.07 -9.75
C PRO A 94 24.19 10.35 -10.95
N ILE A 95 23.28 11.34 -10.93
CA ILE A 95 23.28 12.66 -11.67
C ILE A 95 22.12 13.53 -11.10
N GLN A 96 22.41 14.49 -10.20
CA GLN A 96 22.39 15.97 -10.32
C GLN A 96 21.05 16.69 -10.61
N GLN A 97 20.61 17.52 -9.65
CA GLN A 97 20.50 19.00 -9.80
C GLN A 97 20.05 19.67 -8.49
N GLN A 98 20.98 19.93 -7.57
CA GLN A 98 20.82 21.04 -6.63
C GLN A 98 22.20 21.53 -6.18
N VAL A 99 22.35 22.86 -6.19
CA VAL A 99 23.29 23.67 -5.40
C VAL A 99 24.79 23.68 -5.84
N PRO A 100 25.19 24.59 -6.75
CA PRO A 100 26.60 24.94 -6.96
C PRO A 100 27.35 25.29 -5.66
N SER A 101 26.70 25.90 -4.66
CA SER A 101 27.31 26.25 -3.39
C SER A 101 27.60 25.06 -2.45
N GLU A 102 26.79 23.99 -2.46
CA GLU A 102 27.01 22.81 -1.63
C GLU A 102 28.18 21.96 -2.17
N ARG A 103 28.31 21.89 -3.49
CA ARG A 103 29.46 21.25 -4.14
C ARG A 103 30.77 21.96 -3.81
N ILE A 104 30.79 23.29 -3.84
CA ILE A 104 31.96 24.09 -3.47
C ILE A 104 32.32 23.88 -1.98
N GLN A 105 31.33 23.88 -1.09
CA GLN A 105 31.56 23.60 0.34
C GLN A 105 32.15 22.20 0.60
N ARG A 106 31.72 21.20 -0.18
CA ARG A 106 32.26 19.84 -0.07
C ARG A 106 33.69 19.76 -0.56
N ILE A 107 34.01 20.45 -1.66
CA ILE A 107 35.38 20.53 -2.20
C ILE A 107 36.31 21.25 -1.21
N GLU A 108 35.85 22.34 -0.60
CA GLU A 108 36.60 23.07 0.44
C GLU A 108 36.85 22.22 1.69
N ASN A 109 35.85 21.45 2.14
CA ASN A 109 36.02 20.55 3.29
C ASN A 109 37.02 19.43 2.99
N LEU A 110 37.00 18.87 1.78
CA LEU A 110 37.97 17.85 1.35
C LEU A 110 39.40 18.41 1.30
N HIS A 111 39.55 19.67 0.85
CA HIS A 111 40.83 20.37 0.87
C HIS A 111 41.32 20.63 2.30
N ALA A 112 40.44 21.11 3.18
CA ALA A 112 40.76 21.34 4.60
C ALA A 112 41.16 20.06 5.35
N GLN A 113 40.65 18.89 4.93
CA GLN A 113 41.04 17.59 5.46
C GLN A 113 42.34 17.05 4.85
N GLY A 114 42.96 17.77 3.90
CA GLY A 114 44.16 17.33 3.19
C GLY A 114 43.93 16.11 2.28
N LEU A 115 42.66 15.81 1.96
CA LEU A 115 42.27 14.65 1.16
C LEU A 115 42.42 14.88 -0.34
N ILE A 116 42.57 16.14 -0.77
CA ILE A 116 42.81 16.53 -2.16
C ILE A 116 43.99 17.49 -2.25
N SER A 117 44.76 17.39 -3.33
CA SER A 117 45.88 18.29 -3.60
C SER A 117 45.39 19.67 -4.04
N GLU A 118 46.21 20.71 -3.84
CA GLU A 118 45.91 22.09 -4.25
C GLU A 118 45.59 22.16 -5.76
N ASP A 119 46.29 21.36 -6.58
CA ASP A 119 46.09 21.32 -8.02
C ASP A 119 44.69 20.78 -8.40
N GLU A 120 44.21 19.75 -7.70
CA GLU A 120 42.90 19.14 -7.92
C GLU A 120 41.76 20.06 -7.43
N TYR A 121 42.01 20.81 -6.36
CA TYR A 121 41.09 21.81 -5.82
C TYR A 121 40.83 22.94 -6.83
N GLN A 122 41.89 23.51 -7.41
CA GLN A 122 41.76 24.60 -8.38
C GLN A 122 41.02 24.17 -9.66
N GLN A 123 41.28 22.95 -10.13
CA GLN A 123 40.59 22.36 -11.29
C GLN A 123 39.11 22.09 -11.02
N ALA A 124 38.76 21.65 -9.81
CA ALA A 124 37.38 21.41 -9.42
C ALA A 124 36.56 22.71 -9.31
N ILE A 125 37.19 23.79 -8.82
CA ILE A 125 36.56 25.12 -8.74
C ILE A 125 36.38 25.74 -10.13
N SER A 126 37.35 25.61 -11.04
CA SER A 126 37.22 26.14 -12.41
C SER A 126 36.07 25.51 -13.18
N ASN A 127 35.80 24.22 -12.95
CA ASN A 127 34.69 23.48 -13.57
C ASN A 127 33.31 23.77 -12.94
N CYS A 128 33.27 24.40 -11.77
CA CYS A 128 32.02 24.79 -11.10
C CYS A 128 31.57 26.23 -11.42
N LYS A 129 32.40 27.00 -12.14
CA LYS A 129 32.13 28.38 -12.57
C LYS A 129 31.44 28.41 -13.93
#